data_AF-A0A2H9NP12-F1
#
_entry.id   AF-A0A2H9NP12-F1
#
_cell.length_a   1.000
_cell.length_b   1.000
_cell.length_c   1.000
_cell.angle_alpha   90.00
_cell.angle_beta   90.00
_cell.angle_gamma   90.00
#
_symmetry.space_group_name_H-M   'P 1'
#
loop_
_entity.id
_entity.type
_entity.pdbx_description
1 polymer ?
#
loop_
_entity_poly.entity_id
_entity_poly.type
_entity_poly.pdbx_seq_one_letter_code
_entity_poly.pdbx_strand_id
1 'polypeptide(L)'
;SRVAHCANGQLTLEADNGAVAGKLRQLSPELISLFRTRGCEITGIQIRVQASNRPPPPPATPRSLGKQGRHALEVFASELPDDSQLKSALERMIRRAR
;
A
#
# COMPACT_ATOMS: atom_id res chain seq x y z
N SER A 1 4.85 -18.71 1.88
CA SER A 1 4.02 -18.94 0.68
C SER A 1 2.57 -19.06 1.10
N ARG A 2 1.64 -18.47 0.35
CA ARG A 2 0.19 -18.58 0.58
C ARG A 2 -0.47 -19.09 -0.70
N VAL A 3 -1.56 -19.84 -0.56
CA VAL A 3 -2.38 -20.24 -1.71
C VAL A 3 -3.35 -19.10 -1.99
N ALA A 4 -3.25 -18.50 -3.18
CA ALA A 4 -4.05 -17.33 -3.51
C ALA A 4 -5.38 -17.71 -4.15
N HIS A 5 -5.39 -18.74 -5.02
CA HIS A 5 -6.59 -19.13 -5.76
C HIS A 5 -6.44 -20.50 -6.42
N CYS A 6 -7.52 -21.29 -6.43
CA CYS A 6 -7.64 -22.52 -7.22
C CYS A 6 -8.93 -22.45 -8.03
N ALA A 7 -8.85 -22.38 -9.35
CA ALA A 7 -10.02 -22.46 -10.23
C ALA A 7 -9.66 -23.09 -11.57
N ASN A 8 -10.61 -23.81 -12.16
CA ASN A 8 -10.53 -24.37 -13.53
C ASN A 8 -9.24 -25.19 -13.79
N GLY A 9 -8.78 -25.94 -12.80
CA GLY A 9 -7.55 -26.73 -12.90
C GLY A 9 -6.26 -25.90 -12.83
N GLN A 10 -6.33 -24.63 -12.49
CA GLN A 10 -5.16 -23.77 -12.31
C GLN A 10 -4.97 -23.40 -10.84
N LEU A 11 -3.79 -23.72 -10.30
CA LEU A 11 -3.39 -23.38 -8.94
C LEU A 11 -2.51 -22.12 -8.98
N THR A 12 -2.95 -21.04 -8.33
CA THR A 12 -2.14 -19.82 -8.17
C THR A 12 -1.54 -19.78 -6.77
N LEU A 13 -0.21 -19.78 -6.70
CA LEU A 13 0.57 -19.68 -5.46
C LEU A 13 1.24 -18.31 -5.37
N GLU A 14 1.14 -17.69 -4.19
CA GLU A 14 1.86 -16.47 -3.86
C GLU A 14 3.12 -16.79 -3.06
N ALA A 15 4.26 -16.35 -3.57
CA ALA A 15 5.56 -16.47 -2.95
C ALA A 15 6.01 -15.13 -2.39
N ASP A 16 6.52 -15.15 -1.16
CA ASP A 16 6.97 -13.96 -0.43
C ASP A 16 8.27 -13.37 -1.02
N ASN A 17 9.05 -14.17 -1.75
CA ASN A 17 10.27 -13.72 -2.43
C ASN A 17 10.66 -14.64 -3.60
N GLY A 18 11.64 -14.22 -4.39
CA GLY A 18 12.11 -14.94 -5.58
C GLY A 18 12.73 -16.31 -5.28
N ALA A 19 13.38 -16.49 -4.13
CA ALA A 19 13.97 -17.77 -3.74
C ALA A 19 12.89 -18.82 -3.40
N VAL A 20 11.86 -18.41 -2.65
CA VAL A 20 10.67 -19.21 -2.36
C VAL A 20 9.93 -19.54 -3.66
N ALA A 21 9.82 -18.58 -4.57
CA ALA A 21 9.23 -18.81 -5.89
C ALA A 21 10.02 -19.82 -6.73
N GLY A 22 11.34 -19.75 -6.72
CA GLY A 22 12.23 -20.70 -7.39
C GLY A 22 12.06 -22.12 -6.84
N LYS A 23 12.04 -22.27 -5.51
CA LYS A 23 11.79 -23.56 -4.87
C LYS A 23 10.40 -24.12 -5.20
N LEU A 24 9.37 -23.28 -5.22
CA LEU A 24 8.03 -23.71 -5.63
C LEU A 24 7.99 -24.13 -7.10
N ARG A 25 8.70 -23.44 -8.00
CA ARG A 25 8.81 -23.83 -9.43
C ARG A 25 9.49 -25.19 -9.60
N GLN A 26 10.53 -25.48 -8.81
CA GLN A 26 11.18 -26.79 -8.82
C GLN A 26 10.25 -27.91 -8.35
N LEU A 27 9.38 -27.62 -7.37
CA LEU A 27 8.42 -28.59 -6.83
C LEU A 27 7.10 -28.65 -7.62
N SER A 28 6.84 -27.72 -8.53
CA SER A 28 5.62 -27.71 -9.36
C SER A 28 5.30 -29.04 -10.06
N PRO A 29 6.25 -29.73 -10.74
CA PRO A 29 5.94 -31.00 -11.41
C PRO A 29 5.52 -32.11 -10.44
N GLU A 30 6.19 -32.21 -9.28
CA GLU A 30 5.82 -33.14 -8.20
C GLU A 30 4.42 -32.83 -7.65
N LEU A 31 4.13 -31.55 -7.42
CA LEU A 31 2.83 -31.10 -6.94
C LEU A 31 1.71 -31.45 -7.92
N ILE A 32 1.90 -31.23 -9.23
CA ILE A 32 0.93 -31.61 -10.26
C ILE A 32 0.67 -33.12 -10.22
N SER A 33 1.71 -33.94 -10.08
CA SER A 33 1.58 -35.39 -9.94
C SER A 33 0.74 -35.78 -8.72
N LEU A 34 1.06 -35.21 -7.56
CA LEU A 34 0.32 -35.44 -6.30
C LEU A 34 -1.15 -35.00 -6.37
N PHE A 35 -1.44 -33.90 -7.06
CA PHE A 35 -2.81 -33.44 -7.25
C PHE A 35 -3.61 -34.40 -8.15
N ARG A 36 -2.98 -34.90 -9.22
CA ARG A 36 -3.60 -35.93 -10.09
C ARG A 36 -3.91 -37.21 -9.32
N THR A 37 -2.98 -37.69 -8.49
CA THR A 37 -3.20 -38.90 -7.67
C THR A 37 -4.35 -38.72 -6.67
N ARG A 38 -4.63 -37.49 -6.24
CA ARG A 38 -5.71 -37.15 -5.31
C ARG A 38 -7.04 -36.82 -6.01
N GLY A 39 -7.13 -36.99 -7.33
CA GLY A 39 -8.36 -36.72 -8.09
C GLY A 39 -8.60 -35.23 -8.39
N CYS A 40 -7.61 -34.36 -8.17
CA CYS A 40 -7.68 -32.96 -8.55
C CYS A 40 -7.05 -32.77 -9.95
N GLU A 41 -7.87 -32.39 -10.92
CA GLU A 41 -7.44 -32.08 -12.29
C GLU A 41 -6.73 -30.71 -12.36
N ILE A 42 -5.57 -30.60 -11.72
CA ILE A 42 -4.73 -29.41 -11.80
C ILE A 42 -3.81 -29.55 -13.02
N THR A 43 -4.07 -28.76 -14.05
CA THR A 43 -3.35 -28.73 -15.33
C THR A 43 -2.19 -27.73 -15.33
N GLY A 44 -2.18 -26.77 -14.40
CA GLY A 44 -1.09 -25.79 -14.31
C GLY A 44 -0.95 -25.12 -12.94
N ILE A 45 0.29 -24.78 -12.59
CA ILE A 45 0.62 -24.02 -11.37
C ILE A 45 1.23 -22.68 -11.78
N GLN A 46 0.55 -21.58 -11.45
CA GLN A 46 1.04 -20.22 -11.64
C GLN A 46 1.62 -19.69 -10.33
N ILE A 47 2.90 -19.29 -10.34
CA ILE A 47 3.57 -18.74 -9.17
C ILE A 47 3.74 -17.24 -9.34
N ARG A 48 3.06 -16.47 -8.49
CA ARG A 48 3.16 -15.01 -8.42
C ARG A 48 4.06 -14.61 -7.26
N VAL A 49 5.05 -13.77 -7.54
CA VAL A 49 5.96 -13.25 -6.50
C VAL A 49 5.38 -11.95 -5.99
N GLN A 50 4.90 -11.97 -4.75
CA GLN A 50 4.54 -10.76 -4.03
C GLN A 50 5.83 -10.25 -3.37
N ALA A 51 6.67 -9.58 -4.16
CA ALA A 51 7.86 -8.90 -3.65
C ALA A 51 7.42 -7.66 -2.85
N SER A 52 6.80 -7.88 -1.70
CA SER A 52 6.46 -6.82 -0.76
C SER A 52 7.71 -6.41 0.00
N ASN A 53 8.68 -5.86 -0.73
CA ASN A 53 9.84 -5.19 -0.13
C ASN A 53 9.72 -3.67 -0.30
N ARG A 54 8.50 -3.14 -0.44
CA ARG A 54 8.30 -1.70 -0.34
C ARG A 54 8.37 -1.36 1.15
N PRO A 55 9.41 -0.65 1.62
CA PRO A 55 9.39 -0.17 2.98
C PRO A 55 8.13 0.69 3.20
N PRO A 56 7.51 0.62 4.38
CA PRO A 56 6.39 1.50 4.69
C PRO A 56 6.81 2.94 4.44
N PRO A 57 5.93 3.80 3.88
CA PRO A 57 6.26 5.20 3.67
C PRO A 57 6.70 5.82 5.01
N PRO A 58 7.70 6.71 5.00
CA PRO A 58 8.13 7.37 6.22
C PRO A 58 6.95 8.11 6.86
N PRO A 59 6.91 8.21 8.20
CA PRO A 59 5.87 8.95 8.89
C PRO A 59 5.83 10.38 8.35
N ALA A 60 4.63 10.89 8.08
CA ALA A 60 4.45 12.25 7.63
C ALA A 60 5.06 13.22 8.65
N THR A 61 5.95 14.10 8.20
CA THR A 61 6.50 15.14 9.07
C THR A 61 5.36 16.05 9.54
N PRO A 62 5.26 16.34 10.85
CA PRO A 62 4.23 17.24 11.35
C PRO A 62 4.45 18.63 10.73
N ARG A 63 3.47 19.09 9.94
CA ARG A 63 3.43 20.44 9.37
C ARG A 63 2.95 21.44 10.42
N SER A 64 3.61 21.49 11.57
CA SER A 64 3.27 22.43 12.64
C SER A 64 3.77 23.82 12.29
N LEU A 65 2.87 24.80 12.24
CA LEU A 65 3.29 26.20 12.24
C LEU A 65 3.82 26.56 13.63
N GLY A 66 5.01 27.16 13.68
CA GLY A 66 5.53 27.73 14.93
C GLY A 66 4.58 28.80 15.48
N LYS A 67 4.53 28.97 16.81
CA LYS A 67 3.61 29.91 17.50
C LYS A 67 3.66 31.32 16.92
N GLN A 68 4.87 31.82 16.62
CA GLN A 68 5.08 33.14 16.04
C GLN A 68 4.53 33.25 14.61
N GLY A 69 4.74 32.23 13.78
CA GLY A 69 4.22 32.19 12.41
C GLY A 69 2.68 32.14 12.39
N ARG A 70 2.07 31.39 13.31
CA ARG A 70 0.61 31.37 13.47
C ARG A 70 0.08 32.76 13.85
N HIS A 71 0.66 33.40 14.86
CA HIS A 71 0.22 34.73 15.28
C HIS A 71 0.35 35.76 14.16
N ALA A 72 1.45 35.75 13.40
CA ALA A 72 1.64 36.66 12.27
C ALA A 72 0.55 36.47 11.19
N LEU A 73 0.17 35.21 10.91
CA LEU A 73 -0.88 34.89 9.95
C LEU A 73 -2.28 35.24 10.46
N GLU A 74 -2.54 35.12 11.76
CA GLU A 74 -3.82 35.51 12.38
C GLU A 74 -4.01 37.04 12.35
N VAL A 75 -2.96 37.80 12.66
CA VAL A 75 -2.98 39.27 12.53
C VAL A 75 -3.21 39.67 11.07
N PHE A 76 -2.48 39.08 10.14
CA PHE A 76 -2.67 39.37 8.72
C PHE A 76 -4.07 39.00 8.21
N ALA A 77 -4.64 37.89 8.66
CA ALA A 77 -6.02 37.52 8.33
C ALA A 77 -7.04 38.51 8.89
N SER A 78 -6.78 39.13 10.05
CA SER A 78 -7.66 40.14 10.64
C SER A 78 -7.65 41.49 9.92
N GLU A 79 -6.56 41.79 9.20
CA GLU A 79 -6.43 43.00 8.36
C GLU A 79 -7.09 42.85 6.98
N LEU A 80 -7.47 41.63 6.59
CA LEU A 80 -8.12 41.37 5.31
C LEU A 80 -9.64 41.61 5.36
N PRO A 81 -10.24 42.11 4.26
CA PRO A 81 -11.69 42.23 4.14
C PRO A 81 -12.40 40.89 4.34
N ASP A 82 -13.58 40.92 4.96
CA ASP A 82 -14.35 39.72 5.32
C ASP A 82 -14.77 38.88 4.10
N ASP A 83 -14.98 39.52 2.95
CA ASP A 83 -15.39 38.86 1.70
C ASP A 83 -14.21 38.28 0.89
N SER A 84 -12.99 38.27 1.44
CA SER A 84 -11.81 37.80 0.74
C SER A 84 -11.67 36.27 0.81
N GLN A 85 -11.60 35.63 -0.36
CA GLN A 85 -11.26 34.21 -0.49
C GLN A 85 -9.92 33.86 0.19
N LEU A 86 -8.98 34.81 0.20
CA LEU A 86 -7.68 34.66 0.83
C LEU A 86 -7.79 34.55 2.36
N LYS A 87 -8.67 35.36 2.98
CA LYS A 87 -8.90 35.33 4.44
C LYS A 87 -9.40 33.94 4.88
N SER A 88 -10.43 33.44 4.20
CA SER A 88 -10.98 32.10 4.45
C SER A 88 -9.95 30.98 4.25
N ALA A 89 -9.11 31.08 3.22
CA ALA A 89 -8.04 30.12 2.97
C ALA A 89 -6.97 30.13 4.08
N LEU A 90 -6.58 31.32 4.57
CA LEU A 90 -5.62 31.49 5.66
C LEU A 90 -6.15 30.92 6.99
N GLU A 91 -7.38 31.24 7.36
CA GLU A 91 -8.01 30.70 8.58
C GLU A 91 -8.09 29.17 8.57
N ARG A 92 -8.45 28.59 7.42
CA ARG A 92 -8.48 27.13 7.22
C ARG A 92 -7.09 26.51 7.36
N MET A 93 -6.06 27.17 6.84
CA MET A 93 -4.66 26.74 6.96
C MET A 93 -4.18 26.77 8.41
N ILE A 94 -4.41 27.89 9.12
CA ILE A 94 -4.04 28.07 10.53
C ILE A 94 -4.69 27.00 11.41
N ARG A 95 -5.96 26.65 11.16
CA ARG A 95 -6.69 25.60 11.88
C ARG A 95 -6.11 24.20 11.65
N ARG A 96 -5.63 23.90 10.45
CA ARG A 96 -5.09 22.59 10.05
C ARG A 96 -3.65 22.36 10.53
N ALA A 97 -2.86 23.42 10.68
CA ALA A 97 -1.47 23.35 11.11
C ALA A 97 -1.31 23.31 12.65
N ARG A 98 -2.31 22.77 13.37
CA ARG A 98 -2.26 22.55 14.83
C ARG A 98 -1.42 21.34 15.19
#